data_AF-A0A2P2BQ53-F1
#
_entry.id   AF-A0A2P2BQ53-F1
#
_cell.length_a   1.000
_cell.length_b   1.000
_cell.length_c   1.000
_cell.angle_alpha   90.00
_cell.angle_beta   90.00
_cell.angle_gamma   90.00
#
_symmetry.space_group_name_H-M   'P 1'
#
loop_
_entity.id
_entity.type
_entity.pdbx_description
1 polymer ?
#
loop_
_entity_poly.entity_id
_entity_poly.type
_entity_poly.pdbx_seq_one_letter_code
_entity_poly.pdbx_strand_id
1 'polypeptide(L)'
;MEIYLPKIIANSPTKLPILEKTILYYIIDKAFKCKDENTKDLNIEININEIIEIIKNSTIECMDIVSQTKQAINNLKNIKLSLVDNGFHIKLKPIENIGIFASNIYVDLNPIIVEYLDQVQFGNYVKFDLITNSIVNKTKTFV
;
A
#
# COMPACT_ATOMS: atom_id res chain seq x y z
N MET A 1 -5.90 -6.67 -9.89
CA MET A 1 -6.36 -5.34 -9.47
C MET A 1 -5.17 -4.43 -9.57
N GLU A 2 -5.19 -3.50 -10.53
CA GLU A 2 -4.10 -2.53 -10.71
C GLU A 2 -4.29 -1.34 -9.77
N ILE A 3 -3.19 -0.92 -9.14
CA ILE A 3 -3.11 0.27 -8.29
C ILE A 3 -2.01 1.22 -8.77
N TYR A 4 -2.09 2.46 -8.31
CA TYR A 4 -1.09 3.49 -8.56
C TYR A 4 -0.21 3.68 -7.33
N LEU A 5 1.08 3.33 -7.45
CA LEU A 5 2.02 3.42 -6.33
C LEU A 5 3.13 4.43 -6.65
N PRO A 6 3.43 5.40 -5.76
CA PRO A 6 4.57 6.29 -5.93
C PRO A 6 5.87 5.50 -6.18
N LYS A 7 6.66 5.91 -7.19
CA LYS A 7 7.88 5.15 -7.56
C LYS A 7 8.85 4.98 -6.39
N ILE A 8 8.95 6.01 -5.55
CA ILE A 8 9.84 5.98 -4.37
C ILE A 8 9.46 4.88 -3.38
N ILE A 9 8.16 4.61 -3.22
CA ILE A 9 7.65 3.55 -2.34
C ILE A 9 7.83 2.19 -3.02
N ALA A 10 7.52 2.09 -4.32
CA ALA A 10 7.69 0.87 -5.09
C ALA A 10 9.14 0.37 -5.13
N ASN A 11 10.09 1.30 -5.25
CA ASN A 11 11.52 1.04 -5.31
C ASN A 11 12.18 0.97 -3.92
N SER A 12 11.41 1.11 -2.85
CA SER A 12 11.92 1.00 -1.49
C SER A 12 12.55 -0.39 -1.28
N PRO A 13 13.81 -0.51 -0.81
CA PRO A 13 14.47 -1.78 -0.52
C PRO A 13 13.88 -2.53 0.69
N THR A 14 12.64 -2.23 1.09
CA THR A 14 12.02 -2.82 2.28
C THR A 14 11.65 -4.28 2.03
N LYS A 15 12.18 -5.17 2.87
CA LYS A 15 11.81 -6.58 2.90
C LYS A 15 10.56 -6.75 3.77
N LEU A 16 9.40 -6.59 3.16
CA LEU A 16 8.11 -6.93 3.77
C LEU A 16 7.69 -8.34 3.30
N PRO A 17 7.07 -9.16 4.17
CA PRO A 17 6.38 -10.35 3.70
C PRO A 17 5.26 -9.94 2.74
N ILE A 18 4.90 -10.86 1.84
CA ILE A 18 4.08 -10.52 0.67
C ILE A 18 2.71 -9.98 1.06
N LEU A 19 2.07 -10.56 2.09
CA LEU A 19 0.78 -10.10 2.60
C LEU A 19 0.82 -8.66 3.12
N GLU A 20 1.75 -8.34 4.01
CA GLU A 20 1.94 -7.00 4.55
C GLU A 20 2.24 -6.00 3.43
N LYS A 21 3.04 -6.40 2.44
CA LYS A 21 3.34 -5.58 1.26
C LYS A 21 2.08 -5.28 0.46
N THR A 22 1.28 -6.30 0.12
CA THR A 22 0.02 -6.15 -0.64
C THR A 22 -0.93 -5.22 0.09
N ILE A 23 -1.11 -5.42 1.40
CA ILE A 23 -2.01 -4.61 2.23
C ILE A 23 -1.52 -3.17 2.32
N LEU A 24 -0.22 -2.95 2.58
CA LEU A 24 0.36 -1.61 2.64
C LEU A 24 0.16 -0.86 1.32
N TYR A 25 0.44 -1.51 0.19
CA TYR A 25 0.31 -0.88 -1.12
C TYR A 25 -1.14 -0.54 -1.45
N TYR A 26 -2.08 -1.41 -1.05
CA TYR A 26 -3.50 -1.12 -1.18
C TYR A 26 -3.94 0.07 -0.30
N ILE A 27 -3.47 0.16 0.94
CA ILE A 27 -3.71 1.32 1.82
C ILE A 27 -3.21 2.62 1.16
N ILE A 28 -2.02 2.61 0.58
CA ILE A 28 -1.42 3.79 -0.07
C ILE A 28 -2.25 4.22 -1.29
N ASP A 29 -2.72 3.28 -2.11
CA ASP A 29 -3.61 3.57 -3.25
C ASP A 29 -4.98 4.11 -2.78
N LYS A 30 -5.55 3.55 -1.71
CA LYS A 30 -6.79 4.05 -1.11
C LYS A 30 -6.61 5.48 -0.60
N ALA A 31 -5.49 5.78 0.06
CA ALA A 31 -5.15 7.12 0.54
C ALA A 31 -5.06 8.13 -0.59
N PHE A 32 -4.41 7.76 -1.69
CA PHE A 32 -4.31 8.60 -2.88
C PHE A 32 -5.71 8.95 -3.43
N LYS A 33 -6.59 7.95 -3.54
CA LYS A 33 -7.98 8.16 -3.99
C LYS A 33 -8.78 9.06 -3.07
N CYS A 34 -8.66 8.88 -1.74
CA CYS A 34 -9.32 9.76 -0.77
C CYS A 34 -8.79 11.20 -0.81
N LYS A 35 -7.48 11.39 -1.05
CA LYS A 35 -6.87 12.73 -1.16
C LYS A 35 -7.47 13.53 -2.33
N ASP A 36 -7.72 12.86 -3.45
CA ASP A 36 -8.32 13.46 -4.65
C ASP A 36 -9.77 13.93 -4.40
N GLU A 37 -10.45 13.33 -3.42
CA GLU A 37 -11.81 13.69 -3.00
C GLU A 37 -11.85 14.92 -2.05
N ASN A 38 -10.74 15.64 -1.84
CA ASN A 38 -10.62 16.87 -1.04
C ASN A 38 -10.97 16.73 0.46
N THR A 39 -10.82 15.54 1.05
CA THR A 39 -10.92 15.37 2.50
C THR A 39 -9.65 15.92 3.19
N LYS A 40 -9.79 16.99 3.98
CA LYS A 40 -8.67 17.60 4.74
C LYS A 40 -8.03 16.64 5.75
N ASP A 41 -8.80 15.64 6.21
CA ASP A 41 -8.34 14.56 7.07
C ASP A 41 -8.21 13.29 6.22
N LEU A 42 -6.97 12.80 6.03
CA LEU A 42 -6.69 11.53 5.38
C LEU A 42 -6.90 10.35 6.35
N ASN A 43 -8.10 10.29 6.94
CA ASN A 43 -8.53 9.15 7.73
C ASN A 43 -8.97 8.06 6.76
N ILE A 44 -8.15 7.02 6.62
CA ILE A 44 -8.43 5.94 5.68
C ILE A 44 -9.24 4.87 6.41
N GLU A 45 -10.44 4.63 5.90
CA GLU A 45 -11.29 3.53 6.33
C GLU A 45 -11.38 2.47 5.23
N ILE A 46 -11.10 1.22 5.59
CA ILE A 46 -11.12 0.09 4.66
C ILE A 46 -11.92 -1.05 5.29
N ASN A 47 -12.90 -1.59 4.57
CA ASN A 47 -13.55 -2.81 5.02
C ASN A 47 -12.58 -3.99 4.89
N ILE A 48 -12.39 -4.76 5.96
CA ILE A 48 -11.46 -5.90 5.95
C ILE A 48 -11.82 -6.94 4.90
N ASN A 49 -13.10 -7.05 4.51
CA ASN A 49 -13.53 -7.96 3.45
C ASN A 49 -12.98 -7.56 2.08
N GLU A 50 -12.76 -6.27 1.80
CA GLU A 50 -12.12 -5.81 0.55
C GLU A 50 -10.71 -6.38 0.45
N ILE A 51 -9.96 -6.34 1.55
CA ILE A 51 -8.60 -6.88 1.62
C ILE A 51 -8.59 -8.41 1.47
N ILE A 52 -9.49 -9.09 2.19
CA ILE A 52 -9.64 -10.54 2.10
C ILE A 52 -9.97 -10.95 0.66
N GLU A 53 -10.83 -10.22 -0.03
CA GLU A 53 -11.19 -10.49 -1.43
C GLU A 53 -10.00 -10.29 -2.37
N ILE A 54 -9.20 -9.24 -2.18
CA ILE A 54 -7.96 -9.02 -2.94
C ILE A 54 -7.02 -10.21 -2.75
N ILE A 55 -6.79 -10.65 -1.51
CA ILE A 55 -5.89 -11.76 -1.22
C ILE A 55 -6.44 -13.08 -1.78
N LYS A 56 -7.75 -13.35 -1.64
CA LYS A 56 -8.41 -14.56 -2.17
C LYS A 56 -8.23 -14.70 -3.68
N ASN A 57 -8.27 -13.58 -4.40
CA ASN A 57 -8.12 -13.56 -5.84
C ASN A 57 -6.66 -13.45 -6.28
N SER A 58 -5.72 -13.25 -5.35
CA SER A 58 -4.29 -13.11 -5.64
C SER A 58 -3.58 -14.47 -5.76
N THR A 59 -2.33 -14.42 -6.19
CA THR A 59 -1.43 -15.59 -6.21
C THR A 59 -0.84 -15.93 -4.82
N ILE A 60 -1.25 -15.24 -3.76
CA ILE A 60 -0.73 -15.44 -2.41
C ILE A 60 -1.33 -16.72 -1.81
N GLU A 61 -0.47 -17.66 -1.42
CA GLU A 61 -0.88 -18.87 -0.73
C GLU A 61 -1.16 -18.59 0.75
N CYS A 62 -2.42 -18.78 1.16
CA CYS A 62 -2.87 -18.62 2.54
C CYS A 62 -3.60 -19.88 3.02
N MET A 63 -3.20 -20.42 4.18
CA MET A 63 -3.91 -21.54 4.82
C MET A 63 -5.19 -21.08 5.54
N ASP A 64 -5.10 -19.96 6.25
CA ASP A 64 -6.23 -19.28 6.90
C ASP A 64 -6.17 -17.80 6.55
N ILE A 65 -6.86 -17.44 5.48
CA ILE A 65 -6.82 -16.09 4.94
C ILE A 65 -7.34 -15.03 5.92
N VAL A 66 -8.34 -15.35 6.75
CA VAL A 66 -8.93 -14.37 7.66
C VAL A 66 -7.96 -14.08 8.80
N SER A 67 -7.41 -15.13 9.42
CA SER A 67 -6.44 -14.98 10.51
C SER A 67 -5.15 -14.32 10.02
N GLN A 68 -4.61 -14.78 8.88
CA GLN A 68 -3.37 -14.24 8.32
C GLN A 68 -3.53 -12.79 7.86
N THR A 69 -4.68 -12.39 7.31
CA THR A 69 -4.96 -10.99 6.97
C THR A 69 -4.96 -10.10 8.22
N LYS A 70 -5.66 -10.52 9.29
CA LYS A 70 -5.68 -9.77 10.56
C LYS A 70 -4.29 -9.65 11.18
N GLN A 71 -3.51 -10.72 11.12
CA GLN A 71 -2.13 -10.71 11.61
C GLN A 71 -1.25 -9.76 10.79
N ALA A 72 -1.34 -9.81 9.46
CA ALA A 72 -0.59 -8.92 8.59
C ALA A 72 -0.95 -7.44 8.85
N ILE A 73 -2.24 -7.11 9.02
CA ILE A 73 -2.68 -5.76 9.41
C ILE A 73 -2.06 -5.33 10.74
N ASN A 74 -2.03 -6.21 11.74
CA ASN A 74 -1.41 -5.89 13.02
C ASN A 74 0.12 -5.71 12.90
N ASN A 75 0.78 -6.47 12.04
CA ASN A 75 2.22 -6.35 11.78
C ASN A 75 2.59 -4.99 11.15
N LEU A 76 1.69 -4.37 10.40
CA LEU A 76 1.90 -3.05 9.80
C LEU A 76 2.19 -1.93 10.83
N LYS A 77 1.83 -2.11 12.11
CA LYS A 77 2.21 -1.17 13.19
C LYS A 77 3.72 -1.03 13.37
N ASN A 78 4.46 -2.07 12.99
CA ASN A 78 5.87 -2.22 13.32
C ASN A 78 6.78 -2.12 12.09
N ILE A 79 6.21 -1.97 10.89
CA ILE A 79 7.02 -1.90 9.68
C ILE A 79 7.77 -0.57 9.59
N LYS A 80 8.97 -0.64 9.01
CA LYS A 80 9.78 0.53 8.67
C LYS A 80 10.04 0.49 7.18
N LEU A 81 9.79 1.60 6.48
CA LEU A 81 10.23 1.79 5.12
C LEU A 81 11.58 2.49 5.11
N SER A 82 12.44 2.08 4.17
CA SER A 82 13.63 2.84 3.78
C SER A 82 13.41 3.41 2.40
N LEU A 83 13.35 4.73 2.27
CA LEU A 83 13.16 5.44 1.01
C LEU A 83 14.49 6.08 0.58
N VAL A 84 14.67 6.24 -0.73
CA VAL A 84 15.80 6.97 -1.30
C VAL A 84 15.24 8.08 -2.17
N ASP A 85 15.46 9.33 -1.74
CA ASP A 85 14.99 10.52 -2.42
C ASP A 85 16.17 11.44 -2.72
N ASN A 86 16.50 11.65 -4.00
CA ASN A 86 17.62 12.51 -4.44
C ASN A 86 18.96 12.25 -3.71
N GLY A 87 19.24 10.98 -3.38
CA GLY A 87 20.46 10.57 -2.65
C GLY A 87 20.34 10.59 -1.13
N PHE A 88 19.23 11.07 -0.56
CA PHE A 88 18.94 11.01 0.87
C PHE A 88 18.23 9.70 1.23
N HIS A 89 18.72 9.06 2.30
CA HIS A 89 18.10 7.87 2.87
C HIS A 89 17.13 8.26 3.98
N ILE A 90 15.83 8.02 3.77
CA ILE A 90 14.79 8.32 4.75
C ILE A 90 14.29 7.01 5.34
N LYS A 91 14.39 6.86 6.67
CA LYS A 91 13.82 5.72 7.39
C LYS A 91 12.63 6.19 8.20
N LEU A 92 11.46 5.64 7.92
CA LEU A 92 10.22 6.04 8.57
C LEU A 92 9.30 4.85 8.82
N LYS A 93 8.31 5.02 9.69
CA LYS A 93 7.15 4.15 9.75
C LYS A 93 6.12 4.69 8.77
N PRO A 94 5.62 3.91 7.79
CA PRO A 94 4.65 4.45 6.82
C PRO A 94 3.27 4.71 7.41
N ILE A 95 2.95 4.02 8.51
CA ILE A 95 1.69 4.07 9.21
C ILE A 95 1.98 4.51 10.64
N GLU A 96 1.34 5.59 11.07
CA GLU A 96 1.43 6.09 12.45
C GLU A 96 0.53 5.27 13.36
N ASN A 97 -0.72 5.07 12.95
CA ASN A 97 -1.70 4.24 13.66
C ASN A 97 -2.45 3.33 12.70
N ILE A 98 -2.74 2.11 13.16
CA ILE A 98 -3.65 1.20 12.46
C ILE A 98 -4.44 0.39 13.48
N GLY A 99 -5.74 0.24 13.26
CA GLY A 99 -6.63 -0.50 14.16
C GLY A 99 -7.72 -1.20 13.40
N ILE A 100 -8.11 -2.38 13.89
CA ILE A 100 -9.30 -3.10 13.41
C ILE A 100 -10.40 -2.88 14.44
N PHE A 101 -11.52 -2.32 14.02
CA PHE A 101 -12.72 -2.21 14.84
C PHE A 101 -13.92 -2.72 14.04
N ALA A 102 -14.61 -3.72 14.59
CA ALA A 102 -15.60 -4.52 13.86
C ALA A 102 -15.03 -5.06 12.52
N SER A 103 -15.62 -4.65 11.40
CA SER A 103 -15.19 -5.06 10.05
C SER A 103 -14.32 -4.02 9.35
N ASN A 104 -13.97 -2.91 10.02
CA ASN A 104 -13.26 -1.80 9.40
C ASN A 104 -11.85 -1.66 9.96
N ILE A 105 -10.94 -1.25 9.08
CA ILE A 105 -9.56 -0.93 9.37
C ILE A 105 -9.44 0.57 9.27
N TYR A 106 -8.97 1.19 10.34
CA TYR A 106 -8.70 2.62 10.42
C TYR A 106 -7.19 2.81 10.34
N VAL A 107 -6.73 3.68 9.44
CA VAL A 107 -5.31 3.90 9.19
C VAL A 107 -4.99 5.39 9.18
N ASP A 108 -3.99 5.76 9.98
CA ASP A 108 -3.33 7.06 9.94
C ASP A 108 -1.97 6.88 9.26
N LEU A 109 -1.77 7.53 8.12
CA LEU A 109 -0.49 7.49 7.41
C LEU A 109 0.50 8.49 7.99
N ASN A 110 1.78 8.16 7.86
CA ASN A 110 2.84 9.11 8.13
C ASN A 110 2.75 10.29 7.14
N PRO A 111 2.86 11.56 7.60
CA PRO A 111 2.74 12.73 6.74
C PRO A 111 3.71 12.73 5.54
N ILE A 112 4.91 12.18 5.68
CA ILE A 112 5.88 12.08 4.58
C ILE A 112 5.35 11.13 3.48
N ILE A 113 4.67 10.03 3.85
CA ILE A 113 4.02 9.16 2.87
C ILE A 113 2.90 9.91 2.15
N VAL A 114 2.14 10.76 2.87
CA VAL A 114 1.07 11.59 2.30
C VAL A 114 1.61 12.59 1.27
N GLU A 115 2.77 13.20 1.52
CA GLU A 115 3.46 14.07 0.55
C GLU A 115 3.82 13.31 -0.74
N TYR A 116 4.28 12.06 -0.60
CA TYR A 116 4.59 11.22 -1.76
C TYR A 116 3.38 10.78 -2.58
N LEU A 117 2.15 10.90 -2.06
CA LEU A 117 0.94 10.63 -2.84
C LEU A 117 0.77 11.63 -4.00
N ASP A 118 1.21 12.88 -3.84
CA ASP A 118 1.12 13.91 -4.89
C ASP A 118 1.94 13.54 -6.13
N GLN A 119 3.02 12.77 -5.94
CA GLN A 119 3.84 12.27 -7.04
C GLN A 119 3.03 11.44 -8.03
N VAL A 120 1.95 10.80 -7.60
CA VAL A 120 1.06 10.04 -8.48
C VAL A 120 0.33 10.97 -9.46
N GLN A 121 -0.17 12.12 -8.99
CA GLN A 121 -0.84 13.11 -9.84
C GLN A 121 0.09 13.66 -10.92
N PHE A 122 1.37 13.82 -10.60
CA PHE A 122 2.41 14.28 -11.54
C PHE A 122 3.01 13.17 -12.42
N GLY A 123 2.43 11.96 -12.41
CA GLY A 123 2.87 10.85 -13.26
C GLY A 123 4.12 10.10 -12.76
N ASN A 124 4.60 10.39 -11.56
CA ASN A 124 5.74 9.70 -10.95
C ASN A 124 5.31 8.48 -10.12
N TYR A 125 4.65 7.54 -10.78
CA TYR A 125 4.17 6.28 -10.19
C TYR A 125 4.59 5.06 -11.02
N VAL A 126 4.40 3.87 -10.44
CA VAL A 126 4.32 2.61 -11.18
C VAL A 126 2.90 2.05 -11.07
N LYS A 127 2.47 1.33 -12.10
CA LYS A 127 1.30 0.47 -11.99
C LYS A 127 1.73 -0.84 -11.34
N PHE A 128 1.07 -1.21 -10.25
CA PHE A 128 1.32 -2.47 -9.55
C PHE A 128 0.04 -3.30 -9.57
N ASP A 129 0.15 -4.58 -9.90
CA ASP A 129 -0.98 -5.50 -9.81
C ASP A 129 -0.91 -6.28 -8.50
N LEU A 130 -1.90 -6.04 -7.64
CA LEU A 130 -2.02 -6.69 -6.33
C LEU A 130 -2.31 -8.20 -6.45
N ILE A 131 -2.82 -8.65 -7.59
CA ILE A 131 -3.18 -10.06 -7.81
C ILE A 131 -1.93 -10.88 -8.10
N THR A 132 -1.08 -10.42 -9.01
CA THR A 132 0.19 -11.07 -9.34
C THR A 132 1.36 -10.61 -8.47
N ASN A 133 1.15 -9.59 -7.62
CA ASN A 133 2.19 -8.94 -6.80
C ASN A 133 3.40 -8.45 -7.62
N SER A 134 3.14 -7.84 -8.77
CA SER A 134 4.18 -7.42 -9.71
C SER A 134 3.94 -6.03 -10.30
N ILE A 135 5.02 -5.40 -10.77
CA ILE A 135 4.92 -4.16 -11.55
C ILE A 135 4.38 -4.52 -12.94
N VAL A 136 3.33 -3.81 -13.38
CA VAL A 136 2.76 -3.97 -14.72
C VAL A 136 3.67 -3.28 -15.72
N ASN A 137 4.57 -4.04 -16.33
CA ASN A 137 5.34 -3.57 -17.46
C ASN A 137 4.44 -3.57 -18.70
N LYS A 138 4.05 -2.40 -19.19
CA LYS A 138 3.67 -2.30 -20.59
C LYS A 138 4.93 -2.47 -21.43
N THR A 139 5.29 -3.68 -21.81
CA THR A 139 6.04 -3.88 -23.04
C THR A 139 5.14 -3.43 -24.19
N LYS A 140 5.15 -2.13 -24.50
CA LYS A 140 4.95 -1.72 -25.89
C LYS A 140 6.25 -2.05 -26.61
N THR A 141 6.44 -3.32 -26.94
CA THR A 141 7.26 -3.66 -28.11
C THR A 141 6.45 -3.10 -29.28
N PHE A 142 6.87 -1.97 -29.81
CA PHE A 142 6.45 -1.60 -31.16
C PHE A 142 6.95 -2.71 -32.08
N VAL A 143 6.02 -3.36 -32.77
CA VAL A 143 6.32 -4.23 -33.92
C VAL A 143 6.95 -3.39 -35.01
#